data_AF-A0A2L1TXA1-F1
#
_entry.id   AF-A0A2L1TXA1-F1
#
_cell.length_a   1.000
_cell.length_b   1.000
_cell.length_c   1.000
_cell.angle_alpha   90.00
_cell.angle_beta   90.00
_cell.angle_gamma   90.00
#
_symmetry.space_group_name_H-M   'P 1'
#
loop_
_entity.id
_entity.type
_entity.pdbx_description
1 polymer ?
#
loop_
_entity_poly.entity_id
_entity_poly.type
_entity_poly.pdbx_seq_one_letter_code
_entity_poly.pdbx_strand_id
1 'polypeptide(L)'
;MSQTDKKSRTGIIVTLIIVSIIVGGIVWFFNTASGERMIKNFQSNNLGGLERTVKVYGSNGDLIKEYEGKLDIKDTELGNKVLFDLNGKRITIYNATVITEEK
;
A
#
# COMPACT_ATOMS: atom_id res chain seq x y z
N MET A 1 41.59 -33.02 5.97
CA MET A 1 40.34 -32.25 6.25
C MET A 1 39.65 -32.93 7.42
N SER A 2 39.43 -32.24 8.55
CA SER A 2 38.91 -32.84 9.79
C SER A 2 37.42 -33.18 9.67
N GLN A 3 36.97 -34.28 10.29
CA GLN A 3 35.56 -34.72 10.28
C GLN A 3 34.61 -33.66 10.87
N THR A 4 35.11 -32.82 11.77
CA THR A 4 34.37 -31.71 12.38
C THR A 4 34.04 -30.60 11.38
N ASP A 5 34.94 -30.31 10.42
CA ASP A 5 34.74 -29.28 9.39
C ASP A 5 33.71 -29.70 8.34
N LYS A 6 33.58 -31.01 8.09
CA LYS A 6 32.61 -31.54 7.12
C LYS A 6 31.19 -31.46 7.67
N LYS A 7 31.01 -31.73 8.98
CA LYS A 7 29.70 -31.64 9.67
C LYS A 7 29.21 -30.19 9.80
N SER A 8 30.09 -29.24 10.12
CA SER A 8 29.74 -27.82 10.20
C SER A 8 29.39 -27.22 8.82
N ARG A 9 30.11 -27.60 7.78
CA ARG A 9 29.81 -27.22 6.39
C ARG A 9 28.44 -27.73 5.92
N THR A 10 28.09 -28.98 6.21
CA THR A 10 26.77 -29.52 5.87
C THR A 10 25.65 -28.78 6.63
N GLY A 11 25.85 -28.43 7.90
CA GLY A 11 24.89 -27.63 8.66
C GLY A 11 24.66 -26.23 8.06
N ILE A 12 25.73 -25.55 7.64
CA ILE A 12 25.63 -24.25 6.98
C ILE A 12 24.85 -24.35 5.66
N ILE A 13 25.11 -25.39 4.86
CA ILE A 13 24.40 -25.60 3.58
C ILE A 13 22.90 -25.82 3.81
N VAL A 14 22.52 -26.65 4.79
CA VAL A 14 21.11 -26.89 5.12
C VAL A 14 20.43 -25.61 5.57
N THR A 15 21.07 -24.82 6.43
CA THR A 15 20.54 -23.51 6.85
C THR A 15 20.35 -22.55 5.68
N LEU A 16 21.31 -22.49 4.75
CA LEU A 16 21.19 -21.65 3.55
C LEU A 16 20.03 -22.08 2.65
N ILE A 17 19.81 -23.38 2.49
CA ILE A 17 18.67 -23.90 1.71
C ILE A 17 17.34 -23.49 2.37
N ILE A 18 17.21 -23.65 3.69
CA ILE A 18 16.01 -23.25 4.42
C ILE A 18 15.74 -21.75 4.26
N VAL A 19 16.77 -20.92 4.42
CA VAL A 19 16.65 -19.46 4.22
C VAL A 19 16.22 -19.14 2.79
N SER A 20 16.78 -19.82 1.78
CA SER A 20 16.41 -19.57 0.38
C SER A 20 14.94 -19.91 0.08
N ILE A 21 14.40 -20.99 0.68
CA ILE A 21 13.00 -21.38 0.53
C ILE A 21 12.08 -20.35 1.19
N ILE A 22 12.44 -19.89 2.39
CA ILE A 22 11.67 -18.86 3.11
C ILE A 22 11.65 -17.55 2.32
N VAL A 23 12.81 -17.08 1.85
CA VAL A 23 12.90 -15.86 1.03
C VAL A 23 12.11 -16.01 -0.26
N GLY A 24 12.24 -17.15 -0.94
CA GLY A 24 11.47 -17.44 -2.16
C GLY A 24 9.96 -17.43 -1.93
N GLY A 25 9.49 -18.03 -0.83
CA GLY A 25 8.08 -18.02 -0.45
C GLY A 25 7.54 -16.62 -0.14
N ILE A 26 8.35 -15.77 0.51
CA ILE A 26 8.00 -14.37 0.80
C ILE A 26 7.89 -13.57 -0.51
N VAL A 27 8.89 -13.68 -1.39
CA VAL A 27 8.89 -12.98 -2.69
C VAL A 27 7.67 -13.42 -3.52
N TRP A 28 7.38 -14.71 -3.56
CA TRP A 28 6.22 -15.24 -4.26
C TRP A 28 4.91 -14.69 -3.67
N PHE A 29 4.77 -14.67 -2.35
CA PHE A 29 3.57 -14.15 -1.68
C PHE A 29 3.34 -12.66 -1.97
N PHE A 30 4.38 -11.83 -1.95
CA PHE A 30 4.26 -10.40 -2.26
C PHE A 30 3.99 -10.10 -3.74
N ASN A 31 4.26 -11.06 -4.64
CA ASN A 31 3.89 -10.98 -6.04
C ASN A 31 2.43 -11.43 -6.30
N THR A 32 1.67 -11.77 -5.27
CA THR A 32 0.22 -12.01 -5.38
C THR A 32 -0.56 -10.72 -5.15
N ALA A 33 -1.77 -10.63 -5.72
CA ALA A 33 -2.66 -9.48 -5.50
C ALA A 33 -2.99 -9.23 -4.01
N SER A 34 -3.01 -10.28 -3.18
CA SER A 34 -3.15 -10.14 -1.72
C SER A 34 -1.92 -9.52 -1.07
N GLY A 35 -0.72 -9.88 -1.52
CA GLY A 35 0.54 -9.32 -1.03
C GLY A 35 0.69 -7.84 -1.39
N GLU A 36 0.36 -7.48 -2.64
CA GLU A 36 0.33 -6.07 -3.07
C GLU A 36 -0.65 -5.24 -2.24
N ARG A 37 -1.86 -5.76 -1.98
CA ARG A 37 -2.83 -5.09 -1.09
C ARG A 37 -2.30 -4.93 0.33
N MET A 38 -1.58 -5.92 0.85
CA MET A 38 -0.95 -5.84 2.18
C MET A 38 0.09 -4.71 2.23
N ILE A 39 0.92 -4.57 1.20
CA ILE A 39 1.90 -3.48 1.09
C ILE A 39 1.17 -2.13 1.03
N LYS A 40 0.14 -2.00 0.19
CA LYS A 40 -0.66 -0.77 0.09
C LYS A 40 -1.32 -0.39 1.41
N ASN A 41 -1.92 -1.35 2.10
CA ASN A 41 -2.51 -1.12 3.43
C ASN A 41 -1.44 -0.66 4.43
N PHE A 42 -0.26 -1.29 4.41
CA PHE A 42 0.85 -0.88 5.27
C PHE A 42 1.33 0.55 4.95
N GLN A 43 1.46 0.89 3.67
CA GLN A 43 1.85 2.23 3.23
C GLN A 43 0.81 3.28 3.63
N SER A 44 -0.48 3.00 3.40
CA SER A 44 -1.57 3.91 3.76
C SER A 44 -1.57 4.20 5.26
N ASN A 45 -1.47 3.14 6.08
CA ASN A 45 -1.56 3.26 7.54
C ASN A 45 -0.31 3.88 8.18
N ASN A 46 0.89 3.54 7.70
CA ASN A 46 2.14 3.91 8.39
C ASN A 46 2.84 5.12 7.77
N LEU A 47 2.55 5.45 6.51
CA LEU A 47 3.24 6.52 5.79
C LEU A 47 2.33 7.72 5.48
N GLY A 48 1.10 7.74 6.02
CA GLY A 48 0.19 8.88 5.89
C GLY A 48 -0.56 8.94 4.56
N GLY A 49 -1.02 7.78 4.07
CA GLY A 49 -1.80 7.67 2.82
C GLY A 49 -1.03 7.11 1.63
N LEU A 50 -1.68 7.09 0.46
CA LEU A 50 -1.12 6.63 -0.83
C LEU A 50 -1.06 7.77 -1.83
N GLU A 51 -0.15 7.67 -2.81
CA GLU A 51 -0.13 8.58 -3.95
C GLU A 51 -1.39 8.39 -4.79
N ARG A 52 -2.23 9.43 -4.82
CA ARG A 52 -3.52 9.41 -5.48
C ARG A 52 -3.78 10.70 -6.24
N THR A 53 -4.64 10.60 -7.23
CA THR A 53 -5.29 11.75 -7.87
C THR A 53 -6.78 11.72 -7.49
N VAL A 54 -7.26 12.81 -6.91
CA VAL A 54 -8.66 12.99 -6.50
C VAL A 54 -9.30 14.05 -7.40
N LYS A 55 -10.31 13.65 -8.16
CA LYS A 55 -11.08 14.52 -9.05
C LYS A 55 -12.48 14.72 -8.50
N VAL A 56 -12.87 15.99 -8.37
CA VAL A 56 -14.16 16.42 -7.82
C VAL A 56 -15.00 16.97 -8.95
N TYR A 57 -16.19 16.40 -9.12
CA TYR A 57 -17.12 16.77 -10.19
C TYR A 57 -18.38 17.42 -9.61
N GLY A 58 -18.88 18.41 -10.33
CA GLY A 58 -20.18 19.01 -10.06
C GLY A 58 -21.33 18.12 -10.51
N SER A 59 -22.55 18.49 -10.11
CA SER A 59 -23.77 17.74 -10.46
C SER A 59 -24.00 17.61 -11.97
N ASN A 60 -23.43 18.52 -12.76
CA ASN A 60 -23.51 18.49 -14.22
C ASN A 60 -22.45 17.59 -14.88
N GLY A 61 -21.55 16.98 -14.09
CA GLY A 61 -20.42 16.20 -14.60
C GLY A 61 -19.16 17.03 -14.90
N ASP A 62 -19.19 18.34 -14.68
CA ASP A 62 -18.03 19.21 -14.88
C ASP A 62 -16.97 19.00 -13.80
N LEU A 63 -15.68 18.94 -14.19
CA LEU A 63 -14.58 18.89 -13.23
C LEU A 63 -14.47 20.23 -12.50
N ILE A 64 -14.68 20.22 -11.19
CA ILE A 64 -14.57 21.41 -10.32
C ILE A 64 -13.13 21.56 -9.83
N LYS A 65 -12.51 20.45 -9.43
CA LYS A 65 -11.20 20.47 -8.80
C LYS A 65 -10.46 19.15 -8.91
N GLU A 66 -9.14 19.24 -8.95
CA GLU A 66 -8.23 18.10 -8.93
C GLU A 66 -7.20 18.29 -7.81
N TYR A 67 -6.90 17.21 -7.11
CA TYR A 67 -5.87 17.14 -6.08
C TYR A 67 -4.93 15.99 -6.40
N GLU A 68 -3.63 16.22 -6.24
CA GLU A 68 -2.63 15.17 -6.39
C GLU A 68 -1.71 15.13 -5.18
N GLY A 69 -1.31 13.92 -4.82
CA GLY A 69 -0.25 13.67 -3.85
C GLY A 69 -0.59 12.50 -2.94
N LYS A 70 0.13 12.44 -1.82
CA LYS A 70 -0.09 11.45 -0.79
C LYS A 70 -1.31 11.78 0.05
N LEU A 71 -2.34 10.96 -0.08
CA LEU A 71 -3.68 11.22 0.43
C LEU A 71 -4.17 10.03 1.27
N ASP A 72 -4.52 10.30 2.53
CA ASP A 72 -5.26 9.37 3.39
C ASP A 72 -6.75 9.69 3.30
N ILE A 73 -7.49 8.86 2.56
CA ILE A 73 -8.92 9.07 2.32
C ILE A 73 -9.70 8.27 3.34
N LYS A 74 -10.60 8.96 4.03
CA LYS A 74 -11.45 8.33 5.03
C LYS A 74 -12.87 8.25 4.51
N ASP A 75 -13.38 7.03 4.46
CA ASP A 75 -14.79 6.78 4.21
C ASP A 75 -15.61 7.27 5.38
N THR A 76 -16.81 7.77 5.08
CA THR A 76 -17.75 8.22 6.09
C THR A 76 -19.01 7.38 6.00
N GLU A 77 -19.54 6.97 7.15
CA GLU A 77 -20.66 6.02 7.26
C GLU A 77 -21.92 6.46 6.50
N LEU A 78 -22.08 7.77 6.31
CA LEU A 78 -23.25 8.37 5.66
C LEU A 78 -23.06 8.62 4.15
N GLY A 79 -21.86 8.41 3.60
CA GLY A 79 -21.55 8.53 2.17
C GLY A 79 -21.70 9.92 1.54
N ASN A 80 -22.19 10.92 2.27
CA ASN A 80 -22.46 12.27 1.76
C ASN A 80 -21.25 13.22 1.83
N LYS A 81 -20.12 12.75 2.36
CA LYS A 81 -18.88 13.51 2.45
C LYS A 81 -17.64 12.65 2.23
N VAL A 82 -16.66 13.22 1.55
CA VAL A 82 -15.31 12.66 1.41
C VAL A 82 -14.35 13.59 2.14
N LEU A 83 -13.44 13.03 2.93
CA LEU A 83 -12.43 13.79 3.65
C LEU A 83 -11.05 13.16 3.54
N PHE A 84 -10.05 14.00 3.35
CA PHE A 84 -8.65 13.61 3.27
C PHE A 84 -7.74 14.75 3.72
N ASP A 85 -6.54 14.39 4.16
CA ASP A 85 -5.50 15.32 4.54
C ASP A 85 -4.45 15.40 3.41
N LEU A 86 -4.07 16.61 3.00
CA LEU A 86 -3.05 16.89 1.99
C LEU A 86 -2.14 18.01 2.48
N ASN A 87 -0.83 17.77 2.56
CA ASN A 87 0.18 18.75 3.01
C ASN A 87 -0.19 19.45 4.33
N GLY A 88 -0.71 18.68 5.30
CA GLY A 88 -1.14 19.20 6.60
C GLY A 88 -2.48 19.95 6.60
N LYS A 89 -3.16 20.05 5.46
CA LYS A 89 -4.49 20.66 5.35
C LYS A 89 -5.56 19.59 5.18
N ARG A 90 -6.59 19.65 6.01
CA ARG A 90 -7.80 18.84 5.85
C ARG A 90 -8.71 19.41 4.78
N ILE A 91 -9.13 18.58 3.85
CA ILE A 91 -10.09 18.90 2.80
C ILE A 91 -11.33 18.06 3.06
N THR A 92 -12.49 18.71 3.03
CA THR A 92 -13.79 18.05 3.18
C THR A 92 -14.67 18.48 2.01
N ILE A 93 -15.22 17.51 1.30
CA ILE A 93 -16.10 17.72 0.16
C ILE A 93 -17.46 17.14 0.52
N TYR A 94 -18.52 17.95 0.36
CA TYR A 94 -19.89 17.56 0.64
C TYR A 94 -20.68 17.46 -0.66
N ASN A 95 -21.51 16.42 -0.78
CA ASN A 95 -22.51 16.27 -1.83
C ASN A 95 -21.96 16.44 -3.26
N ALA A 96 -20.75 15.94 -3.52
CA ALA A 96 -20.12 15.97 -4.83
C ALA A 96 -19.65 14.58 -5.24
N THR A 97 -19.59 14.34 -6.55
CA THR A 97 -19.01 13.11 -7.09
C THR A 97 -17.49 13.21 -7.00
N VAL A 98 -16.86 12.21 -6.36
CA VAL A 98 -15.42 12.16 -6.18
C VAL A 98 -14.88 10.87 -6.78
N ILE A 99 -13.94 11.00 -7.71
CA ILE A 99 -13.19 9.87 -8.27
C ILE A 99 -11.79 9.91 -7.68
N THR A 100 -11.36 8.76 -7.16
CA THR A 100 -10.04 8.58 -6.56
C THR A 100 -9.27 7.53 -7.34
N GLU A 101 -8.10 7.89 -7.85
CA GLU A 101 -7.23 6.99 -8.61
C GLU A 101 -5.89 6.84 -7.86
N GLU A 102 -5.47 5.61 -7.56
CA GLU A 102 -4.13 5.32 -7.02
C GLU A 102 -3.11 5.29 -8.18
N LYS A 103 -1.93 5.89 -7.97
CA LYS A 103 -0.80 5.83 -8.92
C LYS A 103 0.02 4.55 -8.74
#